data_AF-A0A7V6IP25-F1
#
_entry.id   AF-A0A7V6IP25-F1
#
_cell.length_a   1.000
_cell.length_b   1.000
_cell.length_c   1.000
_cell.angle_alpha   90.00
_cell.angle_beta   90.00
_cell.angle_gamma   90.00
#
_symmetry.space_group_name_H-M   'P 1'
#
loop_
_entity.id
_entity.type
_entity.pdbx_description
1 polymer ?
#
loop_
_entity_poly.entity_id
_entity_poly.type
_entity_poly.pdbx_seq_one_letter_code
_entity_poly.pdbx_strand_id
1 'polypeptide(L)'
;MNSFRFKEKRKTGKYILLAIVLLAIVISLFIIVRYNKQLEYENSFESYLDQGKYQEALELYREVQNSATSNNITAEEKERYRNLQASYEKIVESKVNQIFERLKLGDSLSSDDSRFISSLEEITAAVVSPILNRETEAWLDQKIDYDHWKHTLKSFQNFPNLKVNVDNLLNQEENLKLAAQEFAAATDISNINDWNLAWKKWQEIANNPDLGRFAQDYAGYRLKIFQEEIYRDLIEIADRHISGERYYSAKQILDRLFDAFPDQPEIIDKLQICNDKLQNRIVVWEKNVEHIAVRPLTLDTERAKLGPYKTFAETGLLTPKEFENLLNELYLHDYVLITGETYMNYPENYPQVLIPAGKKPLVLIFDQYQYSTQYRESGSAEQLAYDSETNKFVSRLSADKPETEVENQDCISILENFIAEHSDFSFNGAKARIALTVNENILGYTINEEQTQNIIQKKAELGLEDYILTDKTDEEKNKFYQLQSNDLEIVISALKEHGFTFCNGTYSGDDLGFLSLADLEQNIEQWNATTKHYLGEVPCLVFPGGSHVYNDEEKFQYLLNSGYCTFYGEGPNTYNFYGNAYIHFDFTSINGFTLVNAEQWNLDRFITENSVLEDWRD
;
A
#
# COMPACT_ATOMS: atom_id res chain seq x y z
N MET A 1 6.42 -2.85 -101.81
CA MET A 1 7.00 -1.58 -102.30
C MET A 1 5.91 -0.54 -102.41
N ASN A 2 5.84 0.40 -101.47
CA ASN A 2 5.59 1.81 -101.76
C ASN A 2 5.73 2.62 -100.49
N SER A 3 6.78 3.43 -100.48
CA SER A 3 7.07 4.46 -99.51
C SER A 3 5.93 5.47 -99.45
N PHE A 4 5.39 5.72 -98.26
CA PHE A 4 4.74 6.99 -97.95
C PHE A 4 5.42 7.64 -96.75
N ARG A 5 6.37 8.51 -97.11
CA ARG A 5 6.68 9.81 -96.51
C ARG A 5 6.23 10.02 -95.05
N PHE A 6 7.20 9.94 -94.15
CA PHE A 6 7.22 10.68 -92.90
C PHE A 6 7.11 12.19 -93.22
N LYS A 7 5.89 12.71 -93.29
CA LYS A 7 5.60 14.15 -93.35
C LYS A 7 5.45 14.65 -91.91
N GLU A 8 6.43 15.45 -91.48
CA GLU A 8 6.35 16.49 -90.45
C GLU A 8 5.24 16.37 -89.39
N LYS A 9 5.47 15.57 -88.33
CA LYS A 9 4.88 15.83 -86.99
C LYS A 9 5.93 16.30 -85.97
N ARG A 10 7.09 16.77 -86.44
CA ARG A 10 8.16 17.32 -85.58
C ARG A 10 7.87 18.71 -85.03
N LYS A 11 6.87 19.42 -85.58
CA LYS A 11 6.40 20.70 -85.03
C LYS A 11 5.36 20.50 -83.92
N THR A 12 4.39 19.60 -84.08
CA THR A 12 3.30 19.36 -83.09
C THR A 12 3.80 18.75 -81.78
N GLY A 13 4.75 17.79 -81.83
CA GLY A 13 5.36 17.23 -80.62
C GLY A 13 6.17 18.24 -79.82
N LYS A 14 6.86 19.18 -80.49
CA LYS A 14 7.55 20.30 -79.83
C LYS A 14 6.56 21.26 -79.18
N TYR A 15 5.44 21.58 -79.82
CA TYR A 15 4.41 22.44 -79.22
C TYR A 15 3.69 21.78 -78.03
N ILE A 16 3.46 20.46 -78.08
CA ILE A 16 2.89 19.71 -76.94
C ILE A 16 3.90 19.64 -75.78
N LEU A 17 5.17 19.35 -76.05
CA LEU A 17 6.21 19.34 -75.02
C LEU A 17 6.40 20.73 -74.40
N LEU A 18 6.37 21.79 -75.22
CA LEU A 18 6.46 23.17 -74.75
C LEU A 18 5.23 23.56 -73.92
N ALA A 19 4.04 23.09 -74.28
CA ALA A 19 2.82 23.28 -73.50
C ALA A 19 2.85 22.53 -72.16
N ILE A 20 3.38 21.31 -72.12
CA ILE A 20 3.55 20.54 -70.88
C ILE A 20 4.60 21.20 -69.97
N VAL A 21 5.72 21.67 -70.53
CA VAL A 21 6.73 22.41 -69.78
C VAL A 21 6.17 23.73 -69.26
N LEU A 22 5.40 24.47 -70.06
CA LEU A 22 4.71 25.67 -69.61
C LEU A 22 3.69 25.37 -68.51
N LEU A 23 2.92 24.28 -68.63
CA LEU A 23 1.97 23.86 -67.61
C LEU A 23 2.69 23.46 -66.31
N ALA A 24 3.82 22.73 -66.40
CA ALA A 24 4.63 22.36 -65.26
C ALA A 24 5.28 23.58 -64.59
N ILE A 25 5.71 24.58 -65.37
CA ILE A 25 6.20 25.86 -64.86
C ILE A 25 5.07 26.63 -64.17
N VAL A 26 3.86 26.67 -64.75
CA VAL A 26 2.69 27.32 -64.14
C VAL A 26 2.27 26.62 -62.85
N ILE A 27 2.27 25.29 -62.82
CA ILE A 27 1.98 24.49 -61.62
C ILE A 27 3.08 24.70 -60.57
N SER A 28 4.35 24.70 -60.96
CA SER A 28 5.47 24.94 -60.04
C SER A 28 5.44 26.37 -59.49
N LEU A 29 5.16 27.37 -60.33
CA LEU A 29 4.95 28.75 -59.91
C LEU A 29 3.73 28.88 -59.00
N PHE A 30 2.64 28.16 -59.28
CA PHE A 30 1.45 28.13 -58.43
C PHE A 30 1.76 27.51 -57.06
N ILE A 31 2.53 26.42 -57.02
CA ILE A 31 2.99 25.78 -55.77
C ILE A 31 3.96 26.71 -55.02
N ILE A 32 4.91 27.34 -55.70
CA ILE A 32 5.88 28.29 -55.09
C ILE A 32 5.16 29.53 -54.55
N VAL A 33 4.22 30.11 -55.30
CA VAL A 33 3.40 31.25 -54.82
C VAL A 33 2.55 30.83 -53.63
N ARG A 34 1.96 29.62 -53.65
CA ARG A 34 1.15 29.08 -52.56
C ARG A 34 1.97 28.76 -51.30
N TYR A 35 3.23 28.36 -51.46
CA TYR A 35 4.19 28.11 -50.38
C TYR A 35 4.79 29.41 -49.84
N ASN A 36 5.13 30.38 -50.70
CA ASN A 36 5.58 31.71 -50.26
C ASN A 36 4.49 32.46 -49.52
N LYS A 37 3.22 32.36 -49.97
CA LYS A 37 2.08 32.91 -49.23
C LYS A 37 1.92 32.24 -47.86
N GLN A 38 2.34 30.98 -47.71
CA GLN A 38 2.34 30.27 -46.42
C GLN A 38 3.35 30.84 -45.44
N LEU A 39 4.60 31.00 -45.88
CA LEU A 39 5.68 31.62 -45.10
C LEU A 39 5.34 33.08 -44.75
N GLU A 40 4.61 33.77 -45.63
CA GLU A 40 4.12 35.12 -45.38
C GLU A 40 3.04 35.10 -44.28
N TYR A 41 2.04 34.23 -44.33
CA TYR A 41 1.02 34.12 -43.27
C TYR A 41 1.57 33.63 -41.93
N GLU A 42 2.45 32.62 -41.92
CA GLU A 42 3.04 32.06 -40.69
C GLU A 42 3.91 33.09 -39.96
N ASN A 43 4.77 33.83 -40.68
CA ASN A 43 5.64 34.83 -40.06
C ASN A 43 4.93 36.17 -39.79
N SER A 44 3.87 36.51 -40.55
CA SER A 44 3.20 37.80 -40.40
C SER A 44 2.46 37.93 -39.07
N PHE A 45 1.85 36.86 -38.56
CA PHE A 45 1.11 36.93 -37.31
C PHE A 45 2.03 37.23 -36.12
N GLU A 46 3.09 36.44 -35.94
CA GLU A 46 4.09 36.67 -34.88
C GLU A 46 4.77 38.04 -35.05
N SER A 47 5.13 38.41 -36.28
CA SER A 47 5.70 39.72 -36.57
C SER A 47 4.76 40.88 -36.25
N TYR A 48 3.44 40.73 -36.49
CA TYR A 48 2.45 41.72 -36.08
C TYR A 48 2.33 41.82 -34.56
N LEU A 49 2.39 40.70 -33.84
CA LEU A 49 2.40 40.71 -32.37
C LEU A 49 3.65 41.40 -31.80
N ASP A 50 4.83 41.15 -32.38
CA ASP A 50 6.10 41.75 -31.96
C ASP A 50 6.17 43.26 -32.25
N GLN A 51 5.54 43.70 -33.35
CA GLN A 51 5.46 45.11 -33.73
C GLN A 51 4.33 45.87 -33.00
N GLY A 52 3.53 45.20 -32.16
CA GLY A 52 2.36 45.78 -31.48
C GLY A 52 1.18 46.09 -32.40
N LYS A 53 1.14 45.48 -33.60
CA LYS A 53 0.10 45.60 -34.62
C LYS A 53 -1.03 44.59 -34.39
N TYR A 54 -1.70 44.72 -33.24
CA TYR A 54 -2.66 43.71 -32.77
C TYR A 54 -3.95 43.66 -33.60
N GLN A 55 -4.38 44.77 -34.19
CA GLN A 55 -5.57 44.79 -35.04
C GLN A 55 -5.32 44.03 -36.35
N GLU A 56 -4.15 44.22 -36.95
CA GLU A 56 -3.73 43.49 -38.15
C GLU A 56 -3.56 41.99 -37.86
N ALA A 57 -3.05 41.64 -36.68
CA ALA A 57 -2.98 40.24 -36.22
C ALA A 57 -4.38 39.63 -36.07
N LEU A 58 -5.34 40.36 -35.47
CA LEU A 58 -6.71 39.89 -35.29
C LEU A 58 -7.45 39.74 -36.63
N GLU A 59 -7.29 40.70 -37.55
CA GLU A 59 -7.85 40.61 -38.91
C GLU A 59 -7.32 39.39 -39.65
N LEU A 60 -6.01 39.14 -39.56
CA LEU A 60 -5.38 37.97 -40.15
C LEU A 60 -5.92 36.66 -39.54
N TYR A 61 -6.07 36.61 -38.22
CA TYR A 61 -6.67 35.45 -37.56
C TYR A 61 -8.10 35.19 -38.05
N ARG A 62 -8.93 36.25 -38.15
CA ARG A 62 -10.31 36.14 -38.66
C ARG A 62 -10.35 35.69 -40.12
N GLU A 63 -9.42 36.14 -40.96
CA GLU A 63 -9.29 35.65 -42.35
C GLU A 63 -8.99 34.14 -42.37
N VAL A 64 -8.06 33.69 -41.54
CA VAL A 64 -7.68 32.28 -41.42
C VAL A 64 -8.86 31.45 -40.90
N GLN A 65 -9.57 31.91 -39.87
CA GLN A 65 -10.74 31.24 -39.30
C GLN A 65 -11.91 31.13 -40.30
N ASN A 66 -12.21 32.23 -41.02
CA ASN A 66 -13.21 32.24 -42.09
C ASN A 66 -12.83 31.28 -43.23
N SER A 67 -11.54 31.19 -43.55
CA SER A 67 -11.04 30.25 -44.55
C SER A 67 -11.19 28.80 -44.06
N ALA A 68 -10.85 28.50 -42.81
CA ALA A 68 -10.99 27.17 -42.21
C ALA A 68 -12.43 26.63 -42.22
N THR A 69 -13.43 27.52 -42.22
CA THR A 69 -14.86 27.19 -42.18
C THR A 69 -15.58 27.34 -43.54
N SER A 70 -14.89 27.86 -44.57
CA SER A 70 -15.48 28.18 -45.88
C SER A 70 -15.94 26.95 -46.66
N ASN A 71 -17.12 27.00 -47.28
CA ASN A 71 -17.62 25.93 -48.17
C ASN A 71 -17.00 25.94 -49.58
N ASN A 72 -16.16 26.95 -49.89
CA ASN A 72 -15.66 27.20 -51.24
C ASN A 72 -14.23 26.68 -51.47
N ILE A 73 -13.64 25.97 -50.52
CA ILE A 73 -12.27 25.44 -50.58
C ILE A 73 -12.23 23.93 -50.31
N THR A 74 -11.15 23.27 -50.72
CA THR A 74 -10.98 21.81 -50.57
C THR A 74 -10.80 21.40 -49.11
N ALA A 75 -11.03 20.12 -48.79
CA ALA A 75 -10.84 19.59 -47.43
C ALA A 75 -9.38 19.72 -46.94
N GLU A 76 -8.39 19.51 -47.82
CA GLU A 76 -6.97 19.72 -47.51
C GLU A 76 -6.66 21.19 -47.18
N GLU A 77 -7.30 22.14 -47.88
CA GLU A 77 -7.14 23.57 -47.60
C GLU A 77 -7.78 23.96 -46.26
N LYS A 78 -8.94 23.40 -45.91
CA LYS A 78 -9.56 23.62 -44.59
C LYS A 78 -8.66 23.17 -43.46
N GLU A 79 -8.13 21.95 -43.58
CA GLU A 79 -7.24 21.38 -42.56
C GLU A 79 -5.97 22.21 -42.39
N ARG A 80 -5.44 22.74 -43.50
CA ARG A 80 -4.30 23.67 -43.46
C ARG A 80 -4.61 24.96 -42.69
N TYR A 81 -5.76 25.59 -42.94
CA TYR A 81 -6.15 26.79 -42.20
C TYR A 81 -6.44 26.50 -40.72
N ARG A 82 -6.97 25.32 -40.38
CA ARG A 82 -7.11 24.89 -38.98
C ARG A 82 -5.77 24.74 -38.27
N ASN A 83 -4.79 24.12 -38.91
CA ASN A 83 -3.44 24.01 -38.34
C ASN A 83 -2.78 25.37 -38.14
N LEU A 84 -2.98 26.30 -39.09
CA LEU A 84 -2.49 27.67 -38.97
C LEU A 84 -3.18 28.44 -37.84
N GLN A 85 -4.50 28.29 -37.70
CA GLN A 85 -5.27 28.86 -36.60
C GLN A 85 -4.76 28.35 -35.24
N ALA A 86 -4.56 27.03 -35.11
CA ALA A 86 -4.03 26.43 -33.89
C ALA A 86 -2.60 26.92 -33.56
N SER A 87 -1.77 27.16 -34.58
CA SER A 87 -0.44 27.75 -34.40
C SER A 87 -0.52 29.18 -33.82
N TYR A 88 -1.42 30.01 -34.36
CA TYR A 88 -1.64 31.38 -33.85
C TYR A 88 -2.16 31.38 -32.41
N GLU A 89 -3.12 30.52 -32.10
CA GLU A 89 -3.66 30.34 -30.74
C GLU A 89 -2.55 29.93 -29.76
N LYS A 90 -1.64 29.04 -30.16
CA LYS A 90 -0.50 28.63 -29.35
C LYS A 90 0.51 29.75 -29.08
N ILE A 91 0.75 30.64 -30.05
CA ILE A 91 1.61 31.82 -29.86
C ILE A 91 0.98 32.77 -28.82
N VAL A 92 -0.33 33.01 -28.96
CA VAL A 92 -1.09 33.82 -27.99
C VAL A 92 -1.07 33.17 -26.61
N GLU A 93 -1.30 31.86 -26.52
CA GLU A 93 -1.22 31.09 -25.28
C GLU A 93 0.14 31.20 -24.59
N SER A 94 1.23 31.06 -25.33
CA SER A 94 2.58 31.22 -24.79
C SER A 94 2.79 32.62 -24.17
N LYS A 95 2.34 33.67 -24.86
CA LYS A 95 2.47 35.05 -24.38
C LYS A 95 1.56 35.33 -23.17
N VAL A 96 0.34 34.79 -23.17
CA VAL A 96 -0.57 34.87 -22.01
C VAL A 96 0.02 34.14 -20.81
N ASN A 97 0.57 32.94 -20.97
CA ASN A 97 1.20 32.21 -19.86
C ASN A 97 2.37 32.99 -19.25
N GLN A 98 3.20 33.65 -20.06
CA GLN A 98 4.25 34.55 -19.55
C GLN A 98 3.70 35.75 -18.78
N ILE A 99 2.53 36.26 -19.15
CA ILE A 99 1.84 37.30 -18.37
C ILE A 99 1.42 36.73 -17.00
N PHE A 100 0.78 35.56 -16.96
CA PHE A 100 0.35 34.93 -15.71
C PHE A 100 1.52 34.57 -14.80
N GLU A 101 2.64 34.07 -15.32
CA GLU A 101 3.84 33.79 -14.51
C GLU A 101 4.41 35.07 -13.87
N ARG A 102 4.36 36.21 -14.56
CA ARG A 102 4.73 37.51 -13.97
C ARG A 102 3.73 37.96 -12.90
N LEU A 103 2.43 37.87 -13.19
CA LEU A 103 1.37 38.19 -12.22
C LEU A 103 1.52 37.36 -10.94
N LYS A 104 1.93 36.09 -11.07
CA LYS A 104 2.16 35.22 -9.92
C LYS A 104 3.27 35.70 -8.99
N LEU A 105 4.26 36.42 -9.54
CA LEU A 105 5.35 37.03 -8.78
C LEU A 105 4.97 38.39 -8.17
N GLY A 106 3.73 38.85 -8.36
CA GLY A 106 3.21 40.12 -7.84
C GLY A 106 3.37 41.31 -8.80
N ASP A 107 3.79 41.08 -10.05
CA ASP A 107 3.84 42.13 -11.05
C ASP A 107 2.43 42.55 -11.49
N SER A 108 2.25 43.79 -11.94
CA SER A 108 1.03 44.26 -12.61
C SER A 108 1.14 44.14 -14.14
N LEU A 109 -0.01 44.03 -14.82
CA LEU A 109 -0.04 44.11 -16.29
C LEU A 109 0.64 45.38 -16.81
N SER A 110 1.57 45.23 -17.75
CA SER A 110 2.15 46.38 -18.44
C SER A 110 1.15 47.02 -19.41
N SER A 111 1.47 48.22 -19.89
CA SER A 111 0.71 48.88 -20.95
C SER A 111 0.68 48.06 -22.25
N ASP A 112 1.72 47.26 -22.51
CA ASP A 112 1.81 46.41 -23.70
C ASP A 112 0.96 45.14 -23.54
N ASP A 113 0.96 44.56 -22.33
CA ASP A 113 0.10 43.42 -21.97
C ASP A 113 -1.37 43.81 -22.08
N SER A 114 -1.74 44.98 -21.55
CA SER A 114 -3.10 45.48 -21.60
C SER A 114 -3.59 45.70 -23.03
N ARG A 115 -2.74 46.28 -23.89
CA ARG A 115 -3.05 46.45 -25.31
C ARG A 115 -3.18 45.12 -26.03
N PHE A 116 -2.29 44.17 -25.76
CA PHE A 116 -2.32 42.82 -26.32
C PHE A 116 -3.62 42.09 -25.97
N ILE A 117 -3.98 42.05 -24.68
CA ILE A 117 -5.20 41.40 -24.18
C ILE A 117 -6.46 42.02 -24.77
N SER A 118 -6.54 43.36 -24.77
CA SER A 118 -7.73 44.07 -25.24
C SER A 118 -7.91 44.02 -26.75
N SER A 119 -6.82 44.02 -27.53
CA SER A 119 -6.90 44.22 -28.98
C SER A 119 -7.07 42.94 -29.79
N LEU A 120 -6.76 41.78 -29.20
CA LEU A 120 -6.93 40.47 -29.85
C LEU A 120 -8.29 39.81 -29.53
N GLU A 121 -9.17 40.52 -28.81
CA GLU A 121 -10.59 40.20 -28.61
C GLU A 121 -10.87 38.71 -28.31
N GLU A 122 -11.44 37.97 -29.27
CA GLU A 122 -11.84 36.57 -29.09
C GLU A 122 -10.66 35.61 -28.85
N ILE A 123 -9.47 35.91 -29.39
CA ILE A 123 -8.31 35.01 -29.29
C ILE A 123 -7.79 35.01 -27.86
N THR A 124 -7.59 36.20 -27.28
CA THR A 124 -7.16 36.33 -25.89
C THR A 124 -8.25 35.93 -24.92
N ALA A 125 -9.53 36.15 -25.25
CA ALA A 125 -10.64 35.66 -24.43
C ALA A 125 -10.67 34.13 -24.30
N ALA A 126 -10.45 33.41 -25.40
CA ALA A 126 -10.43 31.95 -25.44
C ALA A 126 -9.27 31.34 -24.63
N VAL A 127 -8.15 32.05 -24.54
CA VAL A 127 -6.94 31.59 -23.82
C VAL A 127 -6.96 32.00 -22.33
N VAL A 128 -7.29 33.25 -22.03
CA VAL A 128 -7.25 33.79 -20.66
C VAL A 128 -8.37 33.18 -19.82
N SER A 129 -9.57 32.97 -20.38
CA SER A 129 -10.73 32.50 -19.62
C SER A 129 -10.50 31.14 -18.92
N PRO A 130 -10.00 30.09 -19.60
CA PRO A 130 -9.64 28.83 -18.96
C PRO A 130 -8.53 28.96 -17.91
N ILE A 131 -7.58 29.89 -18.07
CA ILE A 131 -6.54 30.13 -17.06
C ILE A 131 -7.15 30.72 -15.79
N LEU A 132 -8.04 31.71 -15.90
CA LEU A 132 -8.73 32.30 -14.74
C LEU A 132 -9.58 31.27 -13.98
N ASN A 133 -10.21 30.34 -14.71
CA ASN A 133 -10.91 29.21 -14.09
C ASN A 133 -9.92 28.32 -13.32
N ARG A 134 -8.80 27.93 -13.93
CA ARG A 134 -7.76 27.13 -13.25
C ARG A 134 -7.14 27.81 -12.03
N GLU A 135 -6.96 29.13 -12.06
CA GLU A 135 -6.53 29.90 -10.89
C GLU A 135 -7.59 29.87 -9.78
N THR A 136 -8.88 29.90 -10.14
CA THR A 136 -9.98 29.74 -9.16
C THR A 136 -10.00 28.33 -8.58
N GLU A 137 -9.82 27.30 -9.40
CA GLU A 137 -9.66 25.90 -8.96
C GLU A 137 -8.45 25.75 -8.02
N ALA A 138 -7.30 26.33 -8.38
CA ALA A 138 -6.09 26.30 -7.57
C ALA A 138 -6.29 26.95 -6.19
N TRP A 139 -7.07 28.04 -6.12
CA TRP A 139 -7.43 28.64 -4.85
C TRP A 139 -8.35 27.75 -4.01
N LEU A 140 -9.39 27.16 -4.62
CA LEU A 140 -10.27 26.21 -3.93
C LEU A 140 -9.50 24.99 -3.40
N ASP A 141 -8.46 24.57 -4.11
CA ASP A 141 -7.52 23.51 -3.72
C ASP A 141 -6.43 23.96 -2.74
N GLN A 142 -6.44 25.22 -2.29
CA GLN A 142 -5.41 25.84 -1.44
C GLN A 142 -3.99 25.85 -2.01
N LYS A 143 -3.83 25.72 -3.33
CA LYS A 143 -2.54 25.84 -4.01
C LYS A 143 -2.05 27.28 -4.12
N ILE A 144 -2.98 28.24 -4.06
CA ILE A 144 -2.74 29.67 -3.99
C ILE A 144 -3.65 30.31 -2.93
N ASP A 145 -3.29 31.49 -2.43
CA ASP A 145 -4.12 32.23 -1.47
C ASP A 145 -5.19 33.11 -2.14
N TYR A 146 -6.13 33.58 -1.31
CA TYR A 146 -7.24 34.43 -1.75
C TYR A 146 -6.78 35.78 -2.33
N ASP A 147 -5.74 36.39 -1.77
CA ASP A 147 -5.26 37.70 -2.20
C ASP A 147 -4.65 37.61 -3.59
N HIS A 148 -3.91 36.53 -3.85
CA HIS A 148 -3.38 36.18 -5.16
C HIS A 148 -4.50 35.98 -6.19
N TRP A 149 -5.47 35.11 -5.89
CA TRP A 149 -6.63 34.89 -6.77
C TRP A 149 -7.36 36.19 -7.08
N LYS A 150 -7.63 37.00 -6.04
CA LYS A 150 -8.36 38.27 -6.16
C LYS A 150 -7.59 39.30 -6.98
N HIS A 151 -6.27 39.38 -6.79
CA HIS A 151 -5.39 40.25 -7.55
C HIS A 151 -5.37 39.87 -9.03
N THR A 152 -5.23 38.57 -9.32
CA THR A 152 -5.25 38.04 -10.68
C THR A 152 -6.56 38.35 -11.37
N LEU A 153 -7.73 38.04 -10.79
CA LEU A 153 -9.02 38.37 -11.42
C LEU A 153 -9.22 39.87 -11.64
N LYS A 154 -8.88 40.71 -10.64
CA LYS A 154 -9.01 42.17 -10.76
C LYS A 154 -8.14 42.76 -11.86
N SER A 155 -6.97 42.18 -12.10
CA SER A 155 -6.08 42.60 -13.20
C SER A 155 -6.75 42.49 -14.57
N PHE A 156 -7.73 41.59 -14.72
CA PHE A 156 -8.46 41.39 -15.97
C PHE A 156 -9.88 42.00 -16.01
N GLN A 157 -10.36 42.63 -14.93
CA GLN A 157 -11.76 43.06 -14.78
C GLN A 157 -12.22 44.12 -15.81
N ASN A 158 -11.30 44.97 -16.25
CA ASN A 158 -11.63 46.11 -17.12
C ASN A 158 -11.53 45.80 -18.61
N PHE A 159 -11.26 44.54 -19.01
CA PHE A 159 -11.19 44.15 -20.41
C PHE A 159 -12.56 43.73 -20.96
N PRO A 160 -13.10 44.41 -21.99
CA PRO A 160 -14.43 44.11 -22.52
C PRO A 160 -14.62 42.65 -22.97
N ASN A 161 -13.57 42.05 -23.55
CA ASN A 161 -13.57 40.67 -24.04
C ASN A 161 -13.51 39.61 -22.92
N LEU A 162 -13.16 39.99 -21.69
CA LEU A 162 -13.08 39.10 -20.53
C LEU A 162 -14.15 39.39 -19.47
N LYS A 163 -14.83 40.53 -19.59
CA LYS A 163 -15.75 41.07 -18.59
C LYS A 163 -16.77 40.05 -18.10
N VAL A 164 -17.40 39.30 -19.01
CA VAL A 164 -18.42 38.31 -18.66
C VAL A 164 -17.85 37.21 -17.75
N ASN A 165 -16.68 36.67 -18.08
CA ASN A 165 -16.06 35.61 -17.27
C ASN A 165 -15.56 36.15 -15.93
N VAL A 166 -14.81 37.27 -15.95
CA VAL A 166 -14.24 37.86 -14.74
C VAL A 166 -15.35 38.32 -13.78
N ASP A 167 -16.38 38.99 -14.28
CA ASP A 167 -17.52 39.40 -13.45
C ASP A 167 -18.27 38.18 -12.91
N ASN A 168 -18.40 37.09 -13.68
CA ASN A 168 -19.06 35.87 -13.20
C ASN A 168 -18.33 35.26 -11.99
N LEU A 169 -17.00 35.17 -12.04
CA LEU A 169 -16.18 34.66 -10.94
C LEU A 169 -16.17 35.62 -9.73
N LEU A 170 -16.00 36.92 -9.99
CA LEU A 170 -15.97 37.94 -8.92
C LEU A 170 -17.34 38.10 -8.23
N ASN A 171 -18.45 37.96 -8.95
CA ASN A 171 -19.79 38.03 -8.37
C ASN A 171 -20.12 36.82 -7.49
N GLN A 172 -19.45 35.69 -7.69
CA GLN A 172 -19.57 34.48 -6.87
C GLN A 172 -18.56 34.44 -5.71
N GLU A 173 -17.84 35.53 -5.45
CA GLU A 173 -16.75 35.56 -4.46
C GLU A 173 -17.14 35.03 -3.07
N GLU A 174 -18.27 35.46 -2.52
CA GLU A 174 -18.70 35.03 -1.19
C GLU A 174 -19.09 33.54 -1.18
N ASN A 175 -19.71 33.05 -2.26
CA ASN A 175 -20.01 31.64 -2.44
C ASN A 175 -18.72 30.80 -2.54
N LEU A 176 -17.73 31.28 -3.29
CA LEU A 176 -16.43 30.61 -3.48
C LEU A 176 -15.59 30.61 -2.19
N LYS A 177 -15.69 31.63 -1.33
CA LYS A 177 -15.04 31.62 -0.01
C LYS A 177 -15.60 30.52 0.88
N LEU A 178 -16.92 30.33 0.89
CA LEU A 178 -17.55 29.20 1.57
C LEU A 178 -17.09 27.88 0.95
N ALA A 179 -17.06 27.79 -0.39
CA ALA A 179 -16.58 26.60 -1.08
C ALA A 179 -15.14 26.26 -0.72
N ALA A 180 -14.23 27.22 -0.64
CA ALA A 180 -12.83 26.99 -0.26
C ALA A 180 -12.71 26.34 1.14
N GLN A 181 -13.55 26.74 2.10
CA GLN A 181 -13.60 26.13 3.43
C GLN A 181 -14.13 24.69 3.37
N GLU A 182 -15.14 24.43 2.55
CA GLU A 182 -15.70 23.09 2.38
C GLU A 182 -14.73 22.14 1.64
N PHE A 183 -14.01 22.65 0.63
CA PHE A 183 -12.97 21.91 -0.10
C PHE A 183 -11.78 21.56 0.81
N ALA A 184 -11.39 22.48 1.70
CA ALA A 184 -10.40 22.23 2.75
C ALA A 184 -10.80 21.01 3.60
N ALA A 185 -12.01 21.07 4.16
CA ALA A 185 -12.54 20.01 5.01
C ALA A 185 -12.65 18.67 4.26
N ALA A 186 -13.05 18.68 2.99
CA ALA A 186 -13.12 17.46 2.18
C ALA A 186 -11.73 16.85 1.90
N THR A 187 -10.71 17.70 1.73
CA THR A 187 -9.33 17.26 1.49
C THR A 187 -8.69 16.72 2.76
N ASP A 188 -8.94 17.31 3.93
CA ASP A 188 -8.41 16.82 5.21
C ASP A 188 -8.91 15.40 5.57
N ILE A 189 -10.10 15.03 5.08
CA ILE A 189 -10.74 13.72 5.35
C ILE A 189 -10.35 12.67 4.28
N SER A 190 -9.61 13.03 3.24
CA SER A 190 -9.31 12.16 2.08
C SER A 190 -8.24 11.08 2.32
N ASN A 191 -8.24 10.46 3.51
CA ASN A 191 -7.45 9.27 3.79
C ASN A 191 -8.19 8.00 3.30
N ILE A 192 -7.44 6.91 3.09
CA ILE A 192 -8.01 5.66 2.54
C ILE A 192 -8.94 4.92 3.51
N ASN A 193 -8.87 5.20 4.82
CA ASN A 193 -9.69 4.55 5.84
C ASN A 193 -11.08 5.20 5.98
N ASP A 194 -11.17 6.50 5.70
CA ASP A 194 -12.33 7.38 5.81
C ASP A 194 -12.82 7.89 4.46
N TRP A 195 -12.43 7.20 3.38
CA TRP A 195 -12.73 7.59 2.00
C TRP A 195 -14.23 7.81 1.75
N ASN A 196 -15.09 7.07 2.45
CA ASN A 196 -16.55 7.18 2.37
C ASN A 196 -17.05 8.53 2.93
N LEU A 197 -16.40 9.07 3.97
CA LEU A 197 -16.70 10.39 4.51
C LEU A 197 -16.29 11.47 3.52
N ALA A 198 -15.09 11.37 2.96
CA ALA A 198 -14.63 12.29 1.92
C ALA A 198 -15.51 12.21 0.67
N TRP A 199 -15.93 11.01 0.26
CA TRP A 199 -16.85 10.82 -0.86
C TRP A 199 -18.18 11.54 -0.65
N LYS A 200 -18.83 11.30 0.50
CA LYS A 200 -20.08 11.95 0.89
C LYS A 200 -19.91 13.47 0.95
N LYS A 201 -18.77 13.94 1.49
CA LYS A 201 -18.46 15.37 1.55
C LYS A 201 -18.38 16.00 0.16
N TRP A 202 -17.67 15.37 -0.77
CA TRP A 202 -17.61 15.82 -2.16
C TRP A 202 -18.99 15.84 -2.85
N GLN A 203 -19.85 14.84 -2.57
CA GLN A 203 -21.24 14.85 -3.05
C GLN A 203 -22.07 15.99 -2.45
N GLU A 204 -21.91 16.29 -1.16
CA GLU A 204 -22.59 17.41 -0.50
C GLU A 204 -22.18 18.74 -1.13
N ILE A 205 -20.88 18.95 -1.34
CA ILE A 205 -20.34 20.15 -1.99
C ILE A 205 -20.87 20.28 -3.43
N ALA A 206 -20.82 19.21 -4.22
CA ALA A 206 -21.28 19.20 -5.60
C ALA A 206 -22.78 19.49 -5.74
N ASN A 207 -23.58 19.16 -4.72
CA ASN A 207 -25.03 19.37 -4.71
C ASN A 207 -25.46 20.61 -3.90
N ASN A 208 -24.54 21.41 -3.35
CA ASN A 208 -24.88 22.55 -2.51
C ASN A 208 -25.12 23.82 -3.36
N PRO A 209 -26.38 24.30 -3.50
CA PRO A 209 -26.71 25.49 -4.27
C PRO A 209 -26.02 26.76 -3.74
N ASP A 210 -25.73 26.82 -2.44
CA ASP A 210 -25.19 28.01 -1.77
C ASP A 210 -23.70 28.23 -2.07
N LEU A 211 -23.01 27.26 -2.67
CA LEU A 211 -21.59 27.37 -3.06
C LEU A 211 -21.38 27.97 -4.46
N GLY A 212 -22.46 28.20 -5.20
CA GLY A 212 -22.40 28.74 -6.55
C GLY A 212 -22.05 27.68 -7.60
N ARG A 213 -22.34 28.00 -8.86
CA ARG A 213 -22.30 27.02 -9.96
C ARG A 213 -20.88 26.56 -10.26
N PHE A 214 -19.91 27.47 -10.20
CA PHE A 214 -18.50 27.14 -10.46
C PHE A 214 -17.98 26.09 -9.47
N ALA A 215 -18.23 26.31 -8.18
CA ALA A 215 -17.80 25.38 -7.14
C ALA A 215 -18.47 24.01 -7.27
N GLN A 216 -19.77 23.96 -7.60
CA GLN A 216 -20.50 22.70 -7.81
C GLN A 216 -19.91 21.90 -8.98
N ASP A 217 -19.71 22.55 -10.13
CA ASP A 217 -19.18 21.88 -11.32
C ASP A 217 -17.75 21.38 -11.06
N TYR A 218 -16.92 22.17 -10.37
CA TYR A 218 -15.57 21.76 -10.00
C TYR A 218 -15.54 20.64 -8.94
N ALA A 219 -16.42 20.71 -7.94
CA ALA A 219 -16.57 19.64 -6.95
C ALA A 219 -17.04 18.33 -7.60
N GLY A 220 -17.92 18.40 -8.60
CA GLY A 220 -18.32 17.24 -9.40
C GLY A 220 -17.16 16.62 -10.19
N TYR A 221 -16.25 17.45 -10.71
CA TYR A 221 -15.01 16.98 -11.34
C TYR A 221 -14.05 16.33 -10.32
N ARG A 222 -13.81 16.97 -9.18
CA ARG A 222 -13.00 16.41 -8.07
C ARG A 222 -13.56 15.09 -7.58
N LEU A 223 -14.88 15.02 -7.39
CA LEU A 223 -15.60 13.81 -7.01
C LEU A 223 -15.33 12.66 -7.98
N LYS A 224 -15.35 12.93 -9.30
CA LYS A 224 -15.09 11.91 -10.31
C LYS A 224 -13.65 11.38 -10.26
N ILE A 225 -12.66 12.26 -10.14
CA ILE A 225 -11.25 11.85 -10.00
C ILE A 225 -11.06 11.01 -8.74
N PHE A 226 -11.57 11.52 -7.61
CA PHE A 226 -11.50 10.85 -6.33
C PHE A 226 -12.12 9.45 -6.39
N GLN A 227 -13.25 9.31 -7.08
CA GLN A 227 -13.90 8.03 -7.32
C GLN A 227 -13.02 7.05 -8.11
N GLU A 228 -12.35 7.50 -9.18
CA GLU A 228 -11.47 6.65 -9.99
C GLU A 228 -10.23 6.19 -9.22
N GLU A 229 -9.59 7.09 -8.45
CA GLU A 229 -8.39 6.79 -7.67
C GLU A 229 -8.68 5.81 -6.53
N ILE A 230 -9.70 6.09 -5.73
CA ILE A 230 -10.06 5.24 -4.59
C ILE A 230 -10.62 3.90 -5.01
N TYR A 231 -11.40 3.85 -6.09
CA TYR A 231 -11.86 2.58 -6.63
C TYR A 231 -10.67 1.66 -6.92
N ARG A 232 -9.65 2.16 -7.64
CA ARG A 232 -8.45 1.38 -7.97
C ARG A 232 -7.73 0.90 -6.71
N ASP A 233 -7.44 1.83 -5.80
CA ASP A 233 -6.62 1.53 -4.62
C ASP A 233 -7.32 0.56 -3.66
N LEU A 234 -8.64 0.72 -3.46
CA LEU A 234 -9.42 -0.19 -2.60
C LEU A 234 -9.65 -1.55 -3.24
N ILE A 235 -9.81 -1.65 -4.56
CA ILE A 235 -9.86 -2.93 -5.26
C ILE A 235 -8.53 -3.68 -5.10
N GLU A 236 -7.41 -2.99 -5.24
CA GLU A 236 -6.08 -3.59 -5.03
C GLU A 236 -5.91 -4.10 -3.58
N ILE A 237 -6.39 -3.34 -2.58
CA ILE A 237 -6.40 -3.80 -1.19
C ILE A 237 -7.33 -5.01 -1.01
N ALA A 238 -8.53 -4.99 -1.60
CA ALA A 238 -9.45 -6.12 -1.54
C ALA A 238 -8.85 -7.37 -2.18
N ASP A 239 -8.14 -7.24 -3.30
CA ASP A 239 -7.43 -8.34 -3.96
C ASP A 239 -6.33 -8.93 -3.08
N ARG A 240 -5.53 -8.08 -2.42
CA ARG A 240 -4.52 -8.53 -1.45
C ARG A 240 -5.15 -9.22 -0.23
N HIS A 241 -6.36 -8.84 0.15
CA HIS A 241 -7.09 -9.57 1.19
C HIS A 241 -7.60 -10.92 0.69
N ILE A 242 -8.18 -10.98 -0.51
CA ILE A 242 -8.68 -12.22 -1.12
C ILE A 242 -7.54 -13.22 -1.34
N SER A 243 -6.38 -12.77 -1.85
CA SER A 243 -5.22 -13.62 -2.08
C SER A 243 -4.64 -14.19 -0.80
N GLY A 244 -4.74 -13.45 0.32
CA GLY A 244 -4.35 -13.91 1.65
C GLY A 244 -5.50 -14.55 2.44
N GLU A 245 -6.58 -14.97 1.78
CA GLU A 245 -7.76 -15.61 2.39
C GLU A 245 -8.48 -14.79 3.48
N ARG A 246 -8.24 -13.47 3.52
CA ARG A 246 -8.87 -12.49 4.42
C ARG A 246 -10.23 -12.03 3.84
N TYR A 247 -11.11 -12.97 3.57
CA TYR A 247 -12.38 -12.73 2.85
C TYR A 247 -13.33 -11.78 3.58
N TYR A 248 -13.33 -11.76 4.92
CA TYR A 248 -14.20 -10.85 5.68
C TYR A 248 -13.72 -9.41 5.56
N SER A 249 -12.40 -9.17 5.68
CA SER A 249 -11.81 -7.85 5.45
C SER A 249 -12.01 -7.37 4.01
N ALA A 250 -11.82 -8.25 3.02
CA ALA A 250 -12.11 -7.93 1.63
C ALA A 250 -13.59 -7.54 1.44
N LYS A 251 -14.52 -8.35 1.99
CA LYS A 251 -15.95 -8.08 1.92
C LYS A 251 -16.33 -6.73 2.51
N GLN A 252 -15.76 -6.34 3.65
CA GLN A 252 -16.04 -5.03 4.24
C GLN A 252 -15.67 -3.86 3.32
N ILE A 253 -14.55 -3.97 2.61
CA ILE A 253 -14.13 -2.97 1.63
C ILE A 253 -15.07 -2.99 0.42
N LEU A 254 -15.34 -4.17 -0.10
CA LEU A 254 -16.17 -4.37 -1.29
C LEU A 254 -17.63 -3.99 -1.09
N ASP A 255 -18.22 -4.22 0.08
CA ASP A 255 -19.60 -3.80 0.41
C ASP A 255 -19.69 -2.26 0.38
N ARG A 256 -18.70 -1.56 0.95
CA ARG A 256 -18.65 -0.09 0.88
C ARG A 256 -18.44 0.41 -0.55
N LEU A 257 -17.60 -0.28 -1.33
CA LEU A 257 -17.42 0.03 -2.75
C LEU A 257 -18.69 -0.22 -3.55
N PHE A 258 -19.46 -1.26 -3.23
CA PHE A 258 -20.72 -1.59 -3.90
C PHE A 258 -21.80 -0.53 -3.64
N ASP A 259 -21.89 -0.01 -2.41
CA ASP A 259 -22.75 1.13 -2.10
C ASP A 259 -22.37 2.35 -2.96
N ALA A 260 -21.09 2.48 -3.32
CA ALA A 260 -20.57 3.59 -4.07
C ALA A 260 -20.67 3.50 -5.59
N PHE A 261 -20.45 2.29 -6.09
CA PHE A 261 -20.41 1.97 -7.50
C PHE A 261 -21.28 0.74 -7.74
N PRO A 262 -22.61 0.88 -7.53
CA PRO A 262 -23.54 -0.20 -7.84
C PRO A 262 -23.40 -0.52 -9.34
N ASP A 263 -23.43 -1.80 -9.68
CA ASP A 263 -23.31 -2.34 -11.05
C ASP A 263 -21.89 -2.51 -11.63
N GLN A 264 -20.81 -2.29 -10.86
CA GLN A 264 -19.46 -2.67 -11.31
C GLN A 264 -19.28 -4.20 -11.29
N PRO A 265 -19.04 -4.86 -12.44
CA PRO A 265 -18.92 -6.33 -12.49
C PRO A 265 -17.80 -6.86 -11.60
N GLU A 266 -16.67 -6.14 -11.55
CA GLU A 266 -15.51 -6.53 -10.75
C GLU A 266 -15.81 -6.57 -9.24
N ILE A 267 -16.56 -5.59 -8.72
CA ILE A 267 -17.00 -5.60 -7.31
C ILE A 267 -17.93 -6.80 -7.06
N ILE A 268 -18.89 -7.02 -7.95
CA ILE A 268 -19.87 -8.11 -7.83
C ILE A 268 -19.19 -9.47 -7.82
N ASP A 269 -18.25 -9.70 -8.75
CA ASP A 269 -17.49 -10.95 -8.86
C ASP A 269 -16.65 -11.21 -7.61
N LYS A 270 -15.95 -10.18 -7.09
CA LYS A 270 -15.15 -10.31 -5.85
C LYS A 270 -16.02 -10.49 -4.60
N LEU A 271 -17.17 -9.83 -4.53
CA LEU A 271 -18.14 -10.06 -3.46
C LEU A 271 -18.67 -11.50 -3.49
N GLN A 272 -18.92 -12.04 -4.68
CA GLN A 272 -19.32 -13.44 -4.83
C GLN A 272 -18.24 -14.39 -4.30
N ILE A 273 -16.96 -14.17 -4.66
CA ILE A 273 -15.82 -14.93 -4.11
C ILE A 273 -15.82 -14.89 -2.57
N CYS A 274 -15.98 -13.70 -1.99
CA CYS A 274 -15.99 -13.55 -0.54
C CYS A 274 -17.19 -14.27 0.10
N ASN A 275 -18.39 -14.13 -0.47
CA ASN A 275 -19.60 -14.76 0.05
C ASN A 275 -19.56 -16.29 -0.05
N ASP A 276 -18.94 -16.85 -1.09
CA ASP A 276 -18.79 -18.30 -1.26
C ASP A 276 -17.81 -18.92 -0.26
N LYS A 277 -16.83 -18.13 0.20
CA LYS A 277 -15.79 -18.55 1.15
C LYS A 277 -16.15 -18.26 2.61
N LEU A 278 -16.93 -17.21 2.85
CA LEU A 278 -17.40 -16.87 4.19
C LEU A 278 -18.54 -17.77 4.63
N GLN A 279 -18.51 -18.16 5.90
CA GLN A 279 -19.60 -18.92 6.49
C GLN A 279 -20.86 -18.05 6.64
N ASN A 280 -22.03 -18.65 6.43
CA ASN A 280 -23.32 -17.95 6.26
C ASN A 280 -23.75 -17.03 7.43
N ARG A 281 -23.15 -17.16 8.61
CA ARG A 281 -23.49 -16.33 9.77
C ARG A 281 -22.25 -16.03 10.62
N ILE A 282 -21.89 -14.76 10.69
CA ILE A 282 -20.87 -14.23 11.59
C ILE A 282 -21.57 -13.60 12.80
N VAL A 283 -21.03 -13.84 13.99
CA VAL A 283 -21.58 -13.34 15.26
C VAL A 283 -20.47 -12.68 16.08
N VAL A 284 -20.88 -11.81 16.99
CA VAL A 284 -19.99 -11.24 18.00
C VAL A 284 -19.80 -12.29 19.11
N TRP A 285 -18.55 -12.54 19.49
CA TRP A 285 -18.19 -13.32 20.65
C TRP A 285 -18.14 -12.43 21.88
N GLU A 286 -18.93 -12.77 22.90
CA GLU A 286 -19.08 -11.93 24.11
C GLU A 286 -18.37 -12.48 25.35
N LYS A 287 -17.63 -13.59 25.21
CA LYS A 287 -16.87 -14.21 26.33
C LYS A 287 -15.38 -13.92 26.21
N ASN A 288 -14.62 -14.36 27.20
CA ASN A 288 -13.16 -14.41 27.08
C ASN A 288 -12.74 -15.28 25.89
N VAL A 289 -11.60 -14.92 25.30
CA VAL A 289 -11.00 -15.62 24.17
C VAL A 289 -9.86 -16.49 24.68
N GLU A 290 -9.83 -17.74 24.25
CA GLU A 290 -8.77 -18.66 24.61
C GLU A 290 -7.48 -18.31 23.86
N HIS A 291 -6.36 -18.44 24.56
CA HIS A 291 -5.03 -18.30 23.98
C HIS A 291 -4.23 -19.54 24.37
N ILE A 292 -3.52 -20.13 23.40
CA ILE A 292 -2.61 -21.24 23.66
C ILE A 292 -1.25 -20.95 23.08
N ALA A 293 -0.20 -21.53 23.68
CA ALA A 293 1.17 -21.37 23.20
C ALA A 293 1.84 -22.71 22.90
N VAL A 294 2.59 -22.76 21.81
CA VAL A 294 3.44 -23.88 21.41
C VAL A 294 4.83 -23.35 21.10
N ARG A 295 5.88 -24.06 21.52
CA ARG A 295 7.28 -23.74 21.22
C ARG A 295 7.75 -24.48 19.96
N PRO A 296 8.94 -24.17 19.40
CA PRO A 296 9.54 -24.99 18.34
C PRO A 296 9.47 -26.50 18.64
N LEU A 297 9.26 -27.31 17.61
CA LEU A 297 8.98 -28.75 17.78
C LEU A 297 10.25 -29.58 17.87
N THR A 298 10.17 -30.73 18.54
CA THR A 298 11.20 -31.78 18.51
C THR A 298 10.98 -32.69 17.30
N LEU A 299 11.71 -32.43 16.22
CA LEU A 299 11.66 -33.20 14.97
C LEU A 299 12.48 -34.50 15.07
N ASP A 300 13.62 -34.45 15.77
CA ASP A 300 14.51 -35.59 15.98
C ASP A 300 14.54 -35.97 17.47
N THR A 301 13.63 -36.88 17.85
CA THR A 301 13.51 -37.37 19.24
C THR A 301 14.73 -38.19 19.67
N GLU A 302 15.46 -38.82 18.74
CA GLU A 302 16.66 -39.59 19.07
C GLU A 302 17.83 -38.66 19.39
N ARG A 303 18.00 -37.57 18.63
CA ARG A 303 18.94 -36.50 19.00
C ARG A 303 18.56 -35.90 20.35
N ALA A 304 17.28 -35.60 20.58
CA ALA A 304 16.81 -35.03 21.83
C ALA A 304 17.12 -35.93 23.05
N LYS A 305 16.89 -37.25 22.94
CA LYS A 305 17.15 -38.22 24.02
C LYS A 305 18.63 -38.33 24.41
N LEU A 306 19.53 -38.10 23.46
CA LEU A 306 20.98 -38.20 23.67
C LEU A 306 21.63 -36.83 23.97
N GLY A 307 20.92 -35.74 23.69
CA GLY A 307 21.42 -34.38 23.78
C GLY A 307 21.46 -33.81 25.21
N PRO A 308 22.21 -32.71 25.41
CA PRO A 308 22.34 -32.04 26.71
C PRO A 308 21.04 -31.42 27.22
N TYR A 309 20.04 -31.24 26.35
CA TYR A 309 18.74 -30.65 26.67
C TYR A 309 17.58 -31.66 26.68
N LYS A 310 17.86 -32.96 26.87
CA LYS A 310 16.83 -34.02 26.96
C LYS A 310 15.60 -33.61 27.79
N THR A 311 15.81 -33.12 29.01
CA THR A 311 14.70 -32.76 29.92
C THR A 311 13.86 -31.62 29.35
N PHE A 312 14.48 -30.63 28.72
CA PHE A 312 13.78 -29.52 28.10
C PHE A 312 12.99 -29.98 26.87
N ALA A 313 13.53 -30.90 26.07
CA ALA A 313 12.80 -31.48 24.94
C ALA A 313 11.55 -32.25 25.42
N GLU A 314 11.70 -33.12 26.43
CA GLU A 314 10.60 -33.95 26.94
C GLU A 314 9.51 -33.13 27.62
N THR A 315 9.88 -32.12 28.40
CA THR A 315 8.92 -31.35 29.21
C THR A 315 8.42 -30.09 28.52
N GLY A 316 9.27 -29.44 27.71
CA GLY A 316 9.04 -28.10 27.19
C GLY A 316 8.54 -28.05 25.75
N LEU A 317 8.67 -29.14 24.98
CA LEU A 317 8.39 -29.15 23.54
C LEU A 317 7.38 -30.25 23.16
N LEU A 318 6.75 -30.07 21.99
CA LEU A 318 5.91 -31.07 21.32
C LEU A 318 6.66 -31.66 20.12
N THR A 319 6.26 -32.84 19.68
CA THR A 319 6.68 -33.38 18.36
C THR A 319 5.79 -32.82 17.24
N PRO A 320 6.20 -32.97 15.97
CA PRO A 320 5.34 -32.73 14.82
C PRO A 320 3.97 -33.41 14.94
N LYS A 321 3.96 -34.68 15.36
CA LYS A 321 2.74 -35.46 15.41
C LYS A 321 1.81 -35.04 16.54
N GLU A 322 2.37 -34.66 17.69
CA GLU A 322 1.58 -34.11 18.80
C GLU A 322 0.98 -32.76 18.43
N PHE A 323 1.71 -31.91 17.72
CA PHE A 323 1.16 -30.65 17.25
C PHE A 323 0.02 -30.87 16.24
N GLU A 324 0.15 -31.81 15.30
CA GLU A 324 -0.96 -32.22 14.43
C GLU A 324 -2.17 -32.72 15.23
N ASN A 325 -1.95 -33.57 16.24
CA ASN A 325 -3.04 -34.09 17.08
C ASN A 325 -3.72 -32.96 17.86
N LEU A 326 -2.96 -31.99 18.37
CA LEU A 326 -3.51 -30.79 19.02
C LEU A 326 -4.40 -30.00 18.07
N LEU A 327 -3.95 -29.72 16.84
CA LEU A 327 -4.78 -29.00 15.85
C LEU A 327 -6.07 -29.76 15.53
N ASN A 328 -5.99 -31.09 15.39
CA ASN A 328 -7.18 -31.94 15.20
C ASN A 328 -8.15 -31.85 16.38
N GLU A 329 -7.67 -31.93 17.62
CA GLU A 329 -8.52 -31.81 18.80
C GLU A 329 -9.17 -30.43 18.90
N LEU A 330 -8.43 -29.35 18.62
CA LEU A 330 -8.99 -28.00 18.59
C LEU A 330 -10.09 -27.90 17.54
N TYR A 331 -9.87 -28.44 16.35
CA TYR A 331 -10.87 -28.46 15.28
C TYR A 331 -12.13 -29.26 15.66
N LEU A 332 -11.96 -30.46 16.22
CA LEU A 332 -13.05 -31.32 16.68
C LEU A 332 -13.86 -30.69 17.81
N HIS A 333 -13.23 -29.85 18.62
CA HIS A 333 -13.88 -29.07 19.68
C HIS A 333 -14.39 -27.71 19.18
N ASP A 334 -14.62 -27.52 17.89
CA ASP A 334 -15.20 -26.32 17.29
C ASP A 334 -14.39 -25.02 17.48
N TYR A 335 -13.08 -25.11 17.75
CA TYR A 335 -12.24 -23.92 17.76
C TYR A 335 -12.03 -23.36 16.34
N VAL A 336 -11.86 -22.04 16.28
CA VAL A 336 -11.48 -21.31 15.08
C VAL A 336 -10.39 -20.31 15.45
N LEU A 337 -9.33 -20.25 14.66
CA LEU A 337 -8.29 -19.25 14.82
C LEU A 337 -8.82 -17.87 14.48
N ILE A 338 -8.52 -16.92 15.36
CA ILE A 338 -8.66 -15.50 15.09
C ILE A 338 -7.29 -14.83 15.17
N THR A 339 -7.12 -13.75 14.42
CA THR A 339 -5.87 -12.98 14.50
C THR A 339 -5.78 -12.24 15.83
N GLY A 340 -4.60 -12.25 16.43
CA GLY A 340 -4.31 -11.43 17.59
C GLY A 340 -4.32 -9.93 17.28
N GLU A 341 -4.28 -9.51 16.00
CA GLU A 341 -4.34 -8.09 15.61
C GLU A 341 -5.68 -7.43 15.94
N THR A 342 -6.72 -8.24 16.20
CA THR A 342 -8.05 -7.79 16.64
C THR A 342 -7.98 -6.78 17.79
N TYR A 343 -6.93 -6.84 18.62
CA TYR A 343 -6.79 -6.08 19.87
C TYR A 343 -5.84 -4.87 19.78
N MET A 344 -5.17 -4.63 18.65
CA MET A 344 -4.01 -3.71 18.63
C MET A 344 -4.34 -2.22 18.60
N ASN A 345 -5.57 -1.84 18.23
CA ASN A 345 -6.02 -0.45 18.25
C ASN A 345 -6.65 -0.04 19.60
N TYR A 346 -6.36 -0.76 20.68
CA TYR A 346 -6.83 -0.44 22.02
C TYR A 346 -5.92 0.61 22.69
N PRO A 347 -6.46 1.58 23.47
CA PRO A 347 -7.86 1.80 23.83
C PRO A 347 -8.66 2.66 22.86
N GLU A 348 -8.07 3.10 21.74
CA GLU A 348 -8.76 3.97 20.76
C GLU A 348 -10.04 3.33 20.23
N ASN A 349 -10.03 2.00 20.06
CA ASN A 349 -11.19 1.20 19.69
C ASN A 349 -11.33 -0.02 20.59
N TYR A 350 -12.50 -0.19 21.19
CA TYR A 350 -12.82 -1.43 21.90
C TYR A 350 -12.98 -2.58 20.90
N PRO A 351 -12.19 -3.65 21.02
CA PRO A 351 -12.16 -4.72 20.05
C PRO A 351 -13.46 -5.53 20.11
N GLN A 352 -14.06 -5.78 18.94
CA GLN A 352 -15.13 -6.75 18.79
C GLN A 352 -14.58 -8.02 18.15
N VAL A 353 -14.70 -9.13 18.87
CA VAL A 353 -14.29 -10.44 18.37
C VAL A 353 -15.42 -11.00 17.52
N LEU A 354 -15.18 -11.11 16.22
CA LEU A 354 -16.12 -11.68 15.27
C LEU A 354 -15.70 -13.12 14.93
N ILE A 355 -16.68 -14.02 14.90
CA ILE A 355 -16.44 -15.42 14.57
C ILE A 355 -17.61 -15.99 13.76
N PRO A 356 -17.40 -17.09 13.03
CA PRO A 356 -18.50 -17.87 12.50
C PRO A 356 -19.37 -18.47 13.61
N ALA A 357 -20.69 -18.48 13.39
CA ALA A 357 -21.65 -19.00 14.34
C ALA A 357 -21.39 -20.49 14.65
N GLY A 358 -21.30 -20.83 15.93
CA GLY A 358 -21.06 -22.20 16.41
C GLY A 358 -19.59 -22.50 16.72
N LYS A 359 -18.65 -21.67 16.26
CA LYS A 359 -17.23 -21.81 16.60
C LYS A 359 -16.88 -21.12 17.93
N LYS A 360 -15.69 -21.42 18.46
CA LYS A 360 -15.06 -20.76 19.62
C LYS A 360 -13.74 -20.09 19.18
N PRO A 361 -13.50 -18.81 19.46
CA PRO A 361 -12.26 -18.15 19.06
C PRO A 361 -11.07 -18.65 19.87
N LEU A 362 -9.94 -18.80 19.18
CA LEU A 362 -8.65 -19.15 19.75
C LEU A 362 -7.57 -18.28 19.09
N VAL A 363 -6.65 -17.76 19.88
CA VAL A 363 -5.39 -17.22 19.37
C VAL A 363 -4.29 -18.22 19.65
N LEU A 364 -3.62 -18.69 18.59
CA LEU A 364 -2.45 -19.56 18.69
C LEU A 364 -1.19 -18.69 18.73
N ILE A 365 -0.34 -18.95 19.72
CA ILE A 365 0.95 -18.27 19.90
C ILE A 365 2.05 -19.30 19.68
N PHE A 366 3.03 -18.94 18.87
CA PHE A 366 4.32 -19.62 18.84
C PHE A 366 5.23 -18.89 19.83
N ASP A 367 5.38 -19.44 21.03
CA ASP A 367 6.10 -18.83 22.15
C ASP A 367 7.61 -19.08 22.07
N GLN A 368 8.40 -18.11 22.54
CA GLN A 368 9.87 -18.16 22.55
C GLN A 368 10.45 -18.72 21.24
N TYR A 369 9.89 -18.25 20.11
CA TYR A 369 10.13 -18.86 18.83
C TYR A 369 11.47 -18.40 18.26
N GLN A 370 12.39 -19.35 18.15
CA GLN A 370 13.74 -19.17 17.64
C GLN A 370 14.31 -20.55 17.30
N TYR A 371 15.31 -20.61 16.41
CA TYR A 371 16.08 -21.84 16.18
C TYR A 371 17.44 -21.75 16.88
N SER A 372 17.40 -21.58 18.21
CA SER A 372 18.61 -21.42 19.02
C SER A 372 19.41 -22.71 19.15
N THR A 373 20.64 -22.61 19.65
CA THR A 373 21.48 -23.76 19.97
C THR A 373 20.78 -24.71 20.95
N GLN A 374 20.03 -24.18 21.92
CA GLN A 374 19.23 -25.00 22.83
C GLN A 374 18.15 -25.81 22.10
N TYR A 375 17.36 -25.17 21.23
CA TYR A 375 16.31 -25.86 20.45
C TYR A 375 16.91 -26.91 19.51
N ARG A 376 17.99 -26.57 18.80
CA ARG A 376 18.73 -27.48 17.93
C ARG A 376 19.17 -28.74 18.67
N GLU A 377 19.79 -28.57 19.85
CA GLU A 377 20.24 -29.69 20.69
C GLU A 377 19.08 -30.39 21.43
N SER A 378 17.85 -29.87 21.31
CA SER A 378 16.59 -30.50 21.73
C SER A 378 15.85 -31.18 20.58
N GLY A 379 16.49 -31.30 19.41
CA GLY A 379 15.96 -32.01 18.25
C GLY A 379 15.12 -31.16 17.30
N SER A 380 15.10 -29.84 17.40
CA SER A 380 14.41 -28.98 16.43
C SER A 380 15.16 -28.87 15.11
N ALA A 381 14.51 -28.29 14.10
CA ALA A 381 15.19 -27.74 12.92
C ALA A 381 16.17 -26.61 13.31
N GLU A 382 16.97 -26.14 12.36
CA GLU A 382 17.96 -25.08 12.54
C GLU A 382 17.59 -23.77 11.85
N GLN A 383 16.70 -23.80 10.87
CA GLN A 383 16.28 -22.60 10.14
C GLN A 383 14.93 -22.78 9.45
N LEU A 384 14.14 -21.72 9.40
CA LEU A 384 12.96 -21.63 8.54
C LEU A 384 13.37 -21.03 7.18
N ALA A 385 12.89 -21.61 6.09
CA ALA A 385 13.04 -21.08 4.74
C ALA A 385 11.68 -20.95 4.06
N TYR A 386 11.64 -20.13 3.02
CA TYR A 386 10.46 -19.94 2.20
C TYR A 386 10.78 -20.20 0.73
N ASP A 387 10.05 -21.14 0.13
CA ASP A 387 10.12 -21.43 -1.30
C ASP A 387 9.05 -20.62 -2.03
N SER A 388 9.50 -19.58 -2.74
CA SER A 388 8.64 -18.70 -3.53
C SER A 388 8.09 -19.35 -4.81
N GLU A 389 8.71 -20.41 -5.32
CA GLU A 389 8.21 -21.12 -6.51
C GLU A 389 6.99 -21.98 -6.16
N THR A 390 7.02 -22.61 -4.99
CA THR A 390 5.91 -23.45 -4.49
C THR A 390 4.97 -22.72 -3.53
N ASN A 391 5.31 -21.49 -3.10
CA ASN A 391 4.58 -20.68 -2.12
C ASN A 391 4.42 -21.43 -0.77
N LYS A 392 5.51 -22.02 -0.28
CA LYS A 392 5.51 -22.87 0.92
C LYS A 392 6.67 -22.57 1.86
N PHE A 393 6.43 -22.77 3.15
CA PHE A 393 7.48 -22.77 4.16
C PHE A 393 8.07 -24.17 4.33
N VAL A 394 9.40 -24.23 4.42
CA VAL A 394 10.16 -25.45 4.70
C VAL A 394 11.13 -25.18 5.84
N SER A 395 11.52 -26.21 6.58
CA SER A 395 12.51 -26.09 7.64
C SER A 395 13.77 -26.85 7.26
N ARG A 396 14.94 -26.28 7.54
CA ARG A 396 16.24 -26.93 7.30
C ARG A 396 16.70 -27.58 8.58
N LEU A 397 17.00 -28.88 8.53
CA LEU A 397 17.62 -29.57 9.67
C LEU A 397 19.07 -29.10 9.91
N SER A 398 19.72 -28.51 8.91
CA SER A 398 21.03 -27.85 9.00
C SER A 398 20.97 -26.53 8.22
N ALA A 399 21.16 -25.39 8.89
CA ALA A 399 20.92 -24.07 8.30
C ALA A 399 21.79 -23.77 7.06
N ASP A 400 22.95 -24.40 6.96
CA ASP A 400 23.92 -24.26 5.86
C ASP A 400 23.68 -25.23 4.68
N LYS A 401 22.67 -26.11 4.76
CA LYS A 401 22.43 -27.20 3.81
C LYS A 401 20.97 -27.22 3.33
N PRO A 402 20.66 -26.54 2.22
CA PRO A 402 19.32 -26.55 1.62
C PRO A 402 18.81 -27.96 1.30
N GLU A 403 19.69 -28.94 1.04
CA GLU A 403 19.29 -30.33 0.82
C GLU A 403 18.69 -31.03 2.06
N THR A 404 18.75 -30.40 3.24
CA THR A 404 18.15 -30.89 4.48
C THR A 404 16.76 -30.31 4.75
N GLU A 405 16.15 -29.69 3.74
CA GLU A 405 14.79 -29.15 3.81
C GLU A 405 13.76 -30.26 4.05
N VAL A 406 12.89 -30.01 5.02
CA VAL A 406 11.73 -30.83 5.35
C VAL A 406 10.49 -29.96 5.33
N GLU A 407 9.44 -30.46 4.71
CA GLU A 407 8.10 -29.85 4.70
C GLU A 407 7.21 -30.57 5.72
N ASN A 408 6.22 -29.87 6.28
CA ASN A 408 5.22 -30.43 7.20
C ASN A 408 5.83 -31.12 8.43
N GLN A 409 6.83 -30.49 9.02
CA GLN A 409 7.52 -30.98 10.23
C GLN A 409 7.64 -29.90 11.31
N ASP A 410 7.62 -28.63 10.92
CA ASP A 410 7.70 -27.50 11.85
C ASP A 410 6.32 -26.82 12.03
N CYS A 411 6.14 -26.11 13.15
CA CYS A 411 4.87 -25.47 13.53
C CYS A 411 4.24 -24.69 12.38
N ILE A 412 5.03 -23.92 11.64
CA ILE A 412 4.56 -23.05 10.56
C ILE A 412 4.00 -23.89 9.41
N SER A 413 4.80 -24.83 8.91
CA SER A 413 4.41 -25.69 7.78
C SER A 413 3.21 -26.60 8.11
N ILE A 414 3.15 -27.14 9.33
CA ILE A 414 2.05 -27.99 9.79
C ILE A 414 0.76 -27.17 9.89
N LEU A 415 0.83 -25.95 10.45
CA LEU A 415 -0.34 -25.09 10.56
C LEU A 415 -0.88 -24.66 9.19
N GLU A 416 0.00 -24.30 8.25
CA GLU A 416 -0.39 -23.96 6.88
C GLU A 416 -1.14 -25.12 6.21
N ASN A 417 -0.56 -26.33 6.26
CA ASN A 417 -1.17 -27.51 5.65
C ASN A 417 -2.49 -27.88 6.32
N PHE A 418 -2.56 -27.80 7.66
CA PHE A 418 -3.81 -28.06 8.38
C PHE A 418 -4.92 -27.08 7.97
N ILE A 419 -4.62 -25.80 7.82
CA ILE A 419 -5.60 -24.79 7.39
C ILE A 419 -5.98 -24.99 5.91
N ALA A 420 -5.04 -25.38 5.05
CA ALA A 420 -5.35 -25.69 3.66
C ALA A 420 -6.35 -26.85 3.53
N GLU A 421 -6.26 -27.86 4.40
CA GLU A 421 -7.20 -28.99 4.47
C GLU A 421 -8.50 -28.63 5.21
N HIS A 422 -8.43 -27.73 6.20
CA HIS A 422 -9.52 -27.32 7.07
C HIS A 422 -9.71 -25.80 7.07
N SER A 423 -10.05 -25.22 5.91
CA SER A 423 -10.15 -23.77 5.75
C SER A 423 -11.12 -23.08 6.74
N ASP A 424 -12.11 -23.80 7.27
CA ASP A 424 -13.05 -23.30 8.27
C ASP A 424 -12.48 -23.23 9.70
N PHE A 425 -11.24 -23.72 9.91
CA PHE A 425 -10.46 -23.57 11.14
C PHE A 425 -9.80 -22.20 11.25
N SER A 426 -9.63 -21.46 10.14
CA SER A 426 -9.05 -20.11 10.14
C SER A 426 -10.11 -19.07 9.81
N PHE A 427 -10.39 -18.15 10.74
CA PHE A 427 -11.28 -17.04 10.44
C PHE A 427 -10.49 -15.88 9.82
N ASN A 428 -10.91 -15.48 8.61
CA ASN A 428 -10.37 -14.31 7.92
C ASN A 428 -8.84 -14.36 7.75
N GLY A 429 -8.31 -15.52 7.36
CA GLY A 429 -6.88 -15.73 7.10
C GLY A 429 -6.00 -15.70 8.36
N ALA A 430 -6.57 -15.89 9.55
CA ALA A 430 -5.82 -15.92 10.80
C ALA A 430 -4.84 -17.10 10.86
N LYS A 431 -3.58 -16.81 11.18
CA LYS A 431 -2.53 -17.78 11.54
C LYS A 431 -2.06 -17.52 12.97
N ALA A 432 -0.98 -18.19 13.37
CA ALA A 432 -0.38 -17.99 14.67
C ALA A 432 0.28 -16.60 14.81
N ARG A 433 0.38 -16.14 16.06
CA ARG A 433 1.25 -15.04 16.46
C ARG A 433 2.60 -15.58 16.90
N ILE A 434 3.69 -15.09 16.32
CA ILE A 434 5.05 -15.54 16.60
C ILE A 434 5.69 -14.59 17.61
N ALA A 435 5.84 -15.05 18.85
CA ALA A 435 6.59 -14.34 19.88
C ALA A 435 8.08 -14.64 19.73
N LEU A 436 8.80 -13.72 19.10
CA LEU A 436 10.19 -13.93 18.72
C LEU A 436 11.14 -13.66 19.87
N THR A 437 12.02 -14.64 20.14
CA THR A 437 13.27 -14.45 20.87
C THR A 437 14.40 -14.35 19.84
N VAL A 438 15.39 -13.48 20.08
CA VAL A 438 16.31 -13.05 19.01
C VAL A 438 17.79 -12.98 19.38
N ASN A 439 18.18 -13.45 20.57
CA ASN A 439 19.56 -13.34 21.06
C ASN A 439 20.60 -14.13 20.26
N GLU A 440 20.25 -15.25 19.62
CA GLU A 440 21.20 -16.02 18.78
C GLU A 440 20.87 -15.93 17.28
N ASN A 441 19.60 -15.77 16.92
CA ASN A 441 19.15 -15.63 15.53
C ASN A 441 17.71 -15.14 15.48
N ILE A 442 17.27 -14.70 14.30
CA ILE A 442 15.84 -14.56 13.99
C ILE A 442 15.48 -15.70 13.04
N LEU A 443 14.62 -16.63 13.45
CA LEU A 443 14.15 -17.74 12.61
C LEU A 443 15.28 -18.58 11.95
N GLY A 444 16.44 -18.68 12.61
CA GLY A 444 17.63 -19.42 12.13
C GLY A 444 18.61 -18.56 11.33
N TYR A 445 18.36 -17.26 11.19
CA TYR A 445 19.24 -16.31 10.51
C TYR A 445 20.07 -15.51 11.53
N THR A 446 21.39 -15.67 11.51
CA THR A 446 22.33 -14.86 12.31
C THR A 446 22.69 -13.60 11.53
N ILE A 447 22.30 -12.43 12.04
CA ILE A 447 22.32 -11.15 11.31
C ILE A 447 23.26 -10.11 11.90
N ASN A 448 23.92 -10.38 13.03
CA ASN A 448 24.88 -9.46 13.63
C ASN A 448 25.95 -10.17 14.48
N GLU A 449 26.95 -9.40 14.90
CA GLU A 449 28.09 -9.91 15.69
C GLU A 449 27.69 -10.37 17.09
N GLU A 450 26.72 -9.69 17.73
CA GLU A 450 26.28 -10.05 19.08
C GLU A 450 25.68 -11.45 19.11
N GLN A 451 24.80 -11.75 18.16
CA GLN A 451 24.23 -13.09 17.95
C GLN A 451 25.31 -14.15 17.69
N THR A 452 26.30 -13.84 16.87
CA THR A 452 27.45 -14.73 16.63
C THR A 452 28.22 -15.04 17.91
N GLN A 453 28.48 -14.03 18.74
CA GLN A 453 29.16 -14.24 20.02
C GLN A 453 28.32 -15.08 20.99
N ASN A 454 27.00 -14.84 21.05
CA ASN A 454 26.07 -15.64 21.85
C ASN A 454 26.09 -17.12 21.42
N ILE A 455 26.06 -17.39 20.11
CA ILE A 455 26.17 -18.77 19.57
C ILE A 455 27.51 -19.41 19.95
N ILE A 456 28.63 -18.70 19.73
CA ILE A 456 29.98 -19.21 20.04
C ILE A 456 30.10 -19.55 21.52
N GLN A 457 29.68 -18.63 22.39
CA GLN A 457 29.69 -18.85 23.83
C GLN A 457 28.85 -20.09 24.20
N LYS A 458 27.62 -20.17 23.69
CA LYS A 458 26.71 -21.27 24.00
C LYS A 458 27.23 -22.62 23.53
N LYS A 459 27.81 -22.67 22.34
CA LYS A 459 28.49 -23.88 21.82
C LYS A 459 29.68 -24.29 22.67
N ALA A 460 30.51 -23.33 23.08
CA ALA A 460 31.66 -23.59 23.94
C ALA A 460 31.25 -24.15 25.31
N GLU A 461 30.18 -23.60 25.93
CA GLU A 461 29.61 -24.10 27.19
C GLU A 461 29.17 -25.56 27.09
N LEU A 462 28.68 -25.97 25.93
CA LEU A 462 28.18 -27.32 25.65
C LEU A 462 29.26 -28.26 25.09
N GLY A 463 30.48 -27.78 24.83
CA GLY A 463 31.53 -28.56 24.19
C GLY A 463 31.21 -28.98 22.75
N LEU A 464 30.42 -28.18 22.04
CA LEU A 464 30.04 -28.40 20.64
C LEU A 464 31.12 -27.87 19.68
N GLU A 465 31.04 -28.30 18.42
CA GLU A 465 31.92 -27.78 17.37
C GLU A 465 31.76 -26.27 17.17
N ASP A 466 32.87 -25.61 16.81
CA ASP A 466 32.93 -24.18 16.55
C ASP A 466 31.89 -23.73 15.52
N TYR A 467 31.47 -22.47 15.62
CA TYR A 467 30.55 -21.88 14.67
C TYR A 467 31.29 -21.49 13.38
N ILE A 468 30.59 -21.49 12.24
CA ILE A 468 31.18 -21.18 10.93
C ILE A 468 31.86 -19.81 10.86
N LEU A 469 31.47 -18.89 11.76
CA LEU A 469 32.00 -17.54 11.87
C LEU A 469 33.13 -17.36 12.90
N THR A 470 33.52 -18.39 13.65
CA THR A 470 34.52 -18.28 14.74
C THR A 470 35.84 -17.66 14.25
N ASP A 471 36.37 -18.14 13.12
CA ASP A 471 37.67 -17.71 12.58
C ASP A 471 37.55 -16.76 11.36
N LYS A 472 36.41 -16.08 11.20
CA LYS A 472 36.16 -15.19 10.07
C LYS A 472 36.59 -13.75 10.35
N THR A 473 37.08 -13.08 9.32
CA THR A 473 37.37 -11.64 9.37
C THR A 473 36.08 -10.81 9.48
N ASP A 474 36.17 -9.58 9.97
CA ASP A 474 35.01 -8.68 10.07
C ASP A 474 34.33 -8.46 8.70
N GLU A 475 35.10 -8.42 7.61
CA GLU A 475 34.56 -8.29 6.25
C GLU A 475 33.74 -9.53 5.84
N GLU A 476 34.25 -10.73 6.11
CA GLU A 476 33.53 -11.98 5.84
C GLU A 476 32.26 -12.12 6.68
N LYS A 477 32.33 -11.75 7.96
CA LYS A 477 31.17 -11.74 8.87
C LYS A 477 30.11 -10.76 8.40
N ASN A 478 30.47 -9.52 8.08
CA ASN A 478 29.54 -8.52 7.58
C ASN A 478 28.86 -8.96 6.27
N LYS A 479 29.61 -9.62 5.37
CA LYS A 479 29.03 -10.20 4.16
C LYS A 479 28.04 -11.32 4.49
N PHE A 480 28.36 -12.18 5.44
CA PHE A 480 27.46 -13.25 5.88
C PHE A 480 26.16 -12.67 6.47
N TYR A 481 26.26 -11.71 7.39
CA TYR A 481 25.11 -11.04 8.00
C TYR A 481 24.21 -10.37 6.97
N GLN A 482 24.78 -9.71 5.96
CA GLN A 482 24.00 -9.10 4.89
C GLN A 482 23.21 -10.14 4.08
N LEU A 483 23.83 -11.29 3.76
CA LEU A 483 23.14 -12.36 3.05
C LEU A 483 22.01 -12.96 3.89
N GLN A 484 22.27 -13.25 5.17
CA GLN A 484 21.26 -13.73 6.10
C GLN A 484 20.10 -12.74 6.28
N SER A 485 20.40 -11.44 6.37
CA SER A 485 19.39 -10.39 6.47
C SER A 485 18.49 -10.35 5.23
N ASN A 486 19.05 -10.48 4.02
CA ASN A 486 18.26 -10.47 2.79
C ASN A 486 17.33 -11.68 2.71
N ASP A 487 17.81 -12.87 3.07
CA ASP A 487 16.98 -14.08 3.06
C ASP A 487 15.89 -14.02 4.15
N LEU A 488 16.21 -13.46 5.33
CA LEU A 488 15.25 -13.24 6.40
C LEU A 488 14.13 -12.28 5.99
N GLU A 489 14.44 -11.21 5.25
CA GLU A 489 13.41 -10.28 4.73
C GLU A 489 12.38 -11.00 3.87
N ILE A 490 12.81 -11.97 3.05
CA ILE A 490 11.91 -12.79 2.21
C ILE A 490 10.99 -13.61 3.10
N VAL A 491 11.54 -14.31 4.09
CA VAL A 491 10.77 -15.18 4.99
C VAL A 491 9.76 -14.38 5.83
N ILE A 492 10.18 -13.26 6.41
CA ILE A 492 9.30 -12.39 7.21
C ILE A 492 8.18 -11.80 6.35
N SER A 493 8.49 -11.38 5.12
CA SER A 493 7.49 -10.86 4.19
C SER A 493 6.44 -11.92 3.85
N ALA A 494 6.89 -13.13 3.53
CA ALA A 494 6.01 -14.27 3.27
C ALA A 494 5.13 -14.59 4.48
N LEU A 495 5.69 -14.63 5.70
CA LEU A 495 4.92 -14.87 6.92
C LEU A 495 3.80 -13.84 7.10
N LYS A 496 4.09 -12.55 6.92
CA LYS A 496 3.09 -11.47 6.99
C LYS A 496 2.01 -11.63 5.92
N GLU A 497 2.39 -11.95 4.69
CA GLU A 497 1.47 -12.14 3.57
C GLU A 497 0.47 -13.28 3.83
N HIS A 498 0.98 -14.41 4.36
CA HIS A 498 0.22 -15.61 4.72
C HIS A 498 -0.64 -15.42 5.99
N GLY A 499 -0.46 -14.31 6.73
CA GLY A 499 -1.31 -13.94 7.86
C GLY A 499 -0.73 -14.24 9.24
N PHE A 500 0.55 -14.62 9.32
CA PHE A 500 1.26 -14.65 10.60
C PHE A 500 1.50 -13.25 11.12
N THR A 501 1.45 -13.12 12.43
CA THR A 501 1.67 -11.84 13.14
C THR A 501 2.82 -12.01 14.12
N PHE A 502 3.39 -10.91 14.62
CA PHE A 502 4.58 -10.97 15.47
C PHE A 502 4.33 -10.33 16.83
N CYS A 503 5.07 -10.82 17.82
CA CYS A 503 5.05 -10.34 19.20
C CYS A 503 6.48 -10.31 19.73
N ASN A 504 6.73 -9.39 20.67
CA ASN A 504 8.00 -9.38 21.38
C ASN A 504 8.03 -10.56 22.38
N GLY A 505 8.91 -11.53 22.12
CA GLY A 505 9.18 -12.68 22.99
C GLY A 505 10.42 -12.47 23.89
N THR A 506 10.81 -11.22 24.12
CA THR A 506 12.02 -10.72 24.79
C THR A 506 13.32 -11.02 24.03
N TYR A 507 14.43 -10.38 24.40
CA TYR A 507 15.70 -10.58 23.70
C TYR A 507 16.23 -12.02 23.83
N SER A 508 16.31 -12.54 25.06
CA SER A 508 16.86 -13.88 25.37
C SER A 508 15.87 -14.83 26.08
N GLY A 509 14.58 -14.52 26.11
CA GLY A 509 13.58 -15.31 26.85
C GLY A 509 13.55 -14.97 28.34
N ASP A 510 13.97 -13.75 28.70
CA ASP A 510 14.18 -13.34 30.09
C ASP A 510 12.86 -13.09 30.83
N ASP A 511 12.88 -13.39 32.13
CA ASP A 511 11.81 -13.03 33.04
C ASP A 511 11.90 -11.53 33.39
N LEU A 512 11.13 -10.72 32.65
CA LEU A 512 11.14 -9.26 32.79
C LEU A 512 10.72 -8.77 34.18
N GLY A 513 9.93 -9.55 34.93
CA GLY A 513 9.51 -9.20 36.29
C GLY A 513 10.71 -9.10 37.25
N PHE A 514 11.69 -9.98 37.10
CA PHE A 514 12.89 -10.03 37.96
C PHE A 514 14.03 -9.10 37.56
N LEU A 515 14.04 -8.60 36.32
CA LEU A 515 15.07 -7.67 35.85
C LEU A 515 15.08 -6.36 36.65
N SER A 516 16.22 -5.66 36.72
CA SER A 516 16.19 -4.25 37.13
C SER A 516 15.51 -3.41 36.03
N LEU A 517 15.11 -2.17 36.34
CA LEU A 517 14.57 -1.27 35.30
C LEU A 517 15.57 -1.13 34.14
N ALA A 518 16.85 -0.88 34.43
CA ALA A 518 17.88 -0.70 33.41
C ALA A 518 18.08 -1.95 32.53
N ASP A 519 18.05 -3.15 33.13
CA ASP A 519 18.18 -4.39 32.36
C ASP A 519 16.93 -4.66 31.50
N LEU A 520 15.74 -4.30 31.98
CA LEU A 520 14.51 -4.38 31.19
C LEU A 520 14.55 -3.40 30.01
N GLU A 521 14.94 -2.15 30.24
CA GLU A 521 15.09 -1.14 29.18
C GLU A 521 16.07 -1.65 28.11
N GLN A 522 17.23 -2.15 28.53
CA GLN A 522 18.22 -2.73 27.62
C GLN A 522 17.65 -3.91 26.82
N ASN A 523 16.90 -4.82 27.47
CA ASN A 523 16.29 -5.98 26.80
C ASN A 523 15.34 -5.55 25.67
N ILE A 524 14.47 -4.59 25.95
CA ILE A 524 13.50 -4.05 24.99
C ILE A 524 14.22 -3.30 23.86
N GLU A 525 15.23 -2.50 24.17
CA GLU A 525 16.02 -1.77 23.18
C GLU A 525 16.79 -2.72 22.25
N GLN A 526 17.41 -3.77 22.77
CA GLN A 526 18.13 -4.77 21.97
C GLN A 526 17.19 -5.54 21.05
N TRP A 527 16.03 -5.97 21.57
CA TRP A 527 15.02 -6.64 20.76
C TRP A 527 14.53 -5.72 19.63
N ASN A 528 14.23 -4.46 19.93
CA ASN A 528 13.80 -3.47 18.93
C ASN A 528 14.89 -3.19 17.90
N ALA A 529 16.14 -2.99 18.32
CA ALA A 529 17.27 -2.74 17.43
C ALA A 529 17.49 -3.90 16.45
N THR A 530 17.21 -5.13 16.91
CA THR A 530 17.38 -6.36 16.13
C THR A 530 16.22 -6.61 15.15
N THR A 531 14.99 -6.25 15.51
CA THR A 531 13.78 -6.68 14.78
C THR A 531 13.05 -5.60 14.00
N LYS A 532 13.14 -4.32 14.42
CA LYS A 532 12.33 -3.22 13.90
C LYS A 532 12.46 -3.02 12.38
N HIS A 533 13.65 -3.29 11.82
CA HIS A 533 13.89 -3.25 10.37
C HIS A 533 12.99 -4.24 9.59
N TYR A 534 12.78 -5.44 10.12
CA TYR A 534 12.00 -6.49 9.47
C TYR A 534 10.50 -6.43 9.83
N LEU A 535 10.21 -6.16 11.11
CA LEU A 535 8.86 -6.30 11.65
C LEU A 535 8.07 -4.99 11.59
N GLY A 536 8.73 -3.83 11.67
CA GLY A 536 8.09 -2.56 11.98
C GLY A 536 7.83 -2.42 13.48
N GLU A 537 6.88 -1.56 13.86
CA GLU A 537 6.44 -1.46 15.26
C GLU A 537 5.63 -2.70 15.66
N VAL A 538 5.93 -3.26 16.84
CA VAL A 538 5.25 -4.44 17.37
C VAL A 538 4.61 -4.08 18.71
N PRO A 539 3.29 -3.85 18.76
CA PRO A 539 2.60 -3.32 19.95
C PRO A 539 2.22 -4.41 20.98
N CYS A 540 2.80 -5.60 20.88
CA CYS A 540 2.52 -6.69 21.80
C CYS A 540 3.77 -7.38 22.36
N LEU A 541 3.67 -7.83 23.61
CA LEU A 541 4.76 -8.42 24.38
C LEU A 541 4.28 -9.65 25.18
N VAL A 542 5.06 -10.72 25.14
CA VAL A 542 4.92 -11.88 26.03
C VAL A 542 5.81 -11.67 27.25
N PHE A 543 5.28 -11.94 28.44
CA PHE A 543 6.03 -12.14 29.67
C PHE A 543 6.37 -13.63 29.81
N PRO A 544 7.61 -14.06 29.50
CA PRO A 544 7.99 -15.47 29.65
C PRO A 544 7.71 -15.97 31.07
N GLY A 545 7.08 -17.13 31.20
CA GLY A 545 6.69 -17.69 32.50
C GLY A 545 5.59 -16.93 33.25
N GLY A 546 4.95 -15.92 32.63
CA GLY A 546 3.87 -15.13 33.23
C GLY A 546 4.31 -14.06 34.23
N SER A 547 5.61 -13.82 34.38
CA SER A 547 6.15 -12.85 35.33
C SER A 547 6.05 -11.42 34.82
N HIS A 548 4.91 -10.80 35.08
CA HIS A 548 4.54 -9.47 34.62
C HIS A 548 5.08 -8.34 35.52
N VAL A 549 5.18 -7.14 34.97
CA VAL A 549 5.72 -5.95 35.68
C VAL A 549 4.65 -5.06 36.34
N TYR A 550 3.38 -5.44 36.37
CA TYR A 550 2.27 -4.55 36.78
C TYR A 550 2.37 -3.94 38.18
N ASN A 551 3.12 -4.57 39.09
CA ASN A 551 3.33 -4.05 40.45
C ASN A 551 4.51 -3.05 40.56
N ASP A 552 5.26 -2.86 39.48
CA ASP A 552 6.37 -1.92 39.36
C ASP A 552 6.00 -0.83 38.35
N GLU A 553 5.60 0.33 38.87
CA GLU A 553 5.04 1.41 38.06
C GLU A 553 6.06 1.97 37.06
N GLU A 554 7.35 2.03 37.40
CA GLU A 554 8.38 2.56 36.50
C GLU A 554 8.59 1.63 35.30
N LYS A 555 8.75 0.33 35.55
CA LYS A 555 8.87 -0.68 34.48
C LYS A 555 7.63 -0.73 33.60
N PHE A 556 6.44 -0.70 34.22
CA PHE A 556 5.20 -0.79 33.47
C PHE A 556 4.98 0.44 32.59
N GLN A 557 5.24 1.65 33.11
CA GLN A 557 5.16 2.88 32.31
C GLN A 557 6.19 2.90 31.18
N TYR A 558 7.40 2.37 31.39
CA TYR A 558 8.36 2.22 30.31
C TYR A 558 7.80 1.38 29.16
N LEU A 559 7.24 0.19 29.44
CA LEU A 559 6.66 -0.68 28.41
C LEU A 559 5.51 0.01 27.63
N LEU A 560 4.63 0.74 28.31
CA LEU A 560 3.57 1.50 27.65
C LEU A 560 4.13 2.61 26.74
N ASN A 561 5.14 3.33 27.21
CA ASN A 561 5.81 4.39 26.44
C ASN A 561 6.63 3.83 25.26
N SER A 562 7.06 2.57 25.32
CA SER A 562 7.66 1.85 24.20
C SER A 562 6.65 1.41 23.13
N GLY A 563 5.35 1.67 23.32
CA GLY A 563 4.29 1.39 22.35
C GLY A 563 3.59 0.04 22.55
N TYR A 564 3.87 -0.70 23.62
CA TYR A 564 3.15 -1.94 23.92
C TYR A 564 1.76 -1.65 24.50
N CYS A 565 0.72 -2.22 23.87
CA CYS A 565 -0.67 -2.13 24.34
C CYS A 565 -1.30 -3.50 24.62
N THR A 566 -0.70 -4.59 24.14
CA THR A 566 -1.18 -5.95 24.41
C THR A 566 -0.09 -6.77 25.08
N PHE A 567 -0.44 -7.42 26.19
CA PHE A 567 0.46 -8.23 26.99
C PHE A 567 -0.05 -9.66 27.13
N TYR A 568 0.88 -10.60 27.23
CA TYR A 568 0.60 -12.02 27.35
C TYR A 568 1.34 -12.62 28.54
N GLY A 569 0.62 -13.23 29.48
CA GLY A 569 1.17 -14.06 30.55
C GLY A 569 0.90 -15.55 30.33
N GLU A 570 1.59 -16.40 31.08
CA GLU A 570 1.33 -17.84 31.07
C GLU A 570 0.40 -18.22 32.23
N GLY A 571 -0.66 -18.99 31.93
CA GLY A 571 -1.61 -19.43 32.94
C GLY A 571 -2.50 -20.60 32.49
N PRO A 572 -3.03 -21.40 33.43
CA PRO A 572 -3.87 -22.56 33.13
C PRO A 572 -5.33 -22.19 32.79
N ASN A 573 -5.73 -20.94 33.01
CA ASN A 573 -7.12 -20.48 32.86
C ASN A 573 -7.22 -19.41 31.80
N THR A 574 -8.37 -19.36 31.12
CA THR A 574 -8.72 -18.24 30.24
C THR A 574 -8.82 -16.95 31.05
N TYR A 575 -7.94 -16.00 30.77
CA TYR A 575 -7.93 -14.70 31.44
C TYR A 575 -7.76 -13.58 30.43
N ASN A 576 -8.71 -12.64 30.44
CA ASN A 576 -8.70 -11.46 29.59
C ASN A 576 -8.93 -10.25 30.50
N PHE A 577 -7.97 -9.34 30.57
CA PHE A 577 -8.06 -8.12 31.37
C PHE A 577 -7.94 -6.88 30.48
N TYR A 578 -8.94 -6.02 30.52
CA TYR A 578 -8.98 -4.78 29.76
C TYR A 578 -8.72 -3.60 30.70
N GLY A 579 -7.49 -3.10 30.70
CA GLY A 579 -7.09 -1.90 31.44
C GLY A 579 -7.44 -0.62 30.67
N ASN A 580 -7.07 0.57 31.19
CA ASN A 580 -7.38 1.83 30.48
C ASN A 580 -6.52 2.05 29.23
N ALA A 581 -5.29 1.55 29.22
CA ALA A 581 -4.31 1.78 28.16
C ALA A 581 -3.75 0.48 27.55
N TYR A 582 -4.16 -0.68 28.07
CA TYR A 582 -3.63 -1.96 27.65
C TYR A 582 -4.63 -3.10 27.82
N ILE A 583 -4.34 -4.23 27.20
CA ILE A 583 -5.02 -5.49 27.40
C ILE A 583 -3.98 -6.54 27.85
N HIS A 584 -4.35 -7.38 28.81
CA HIS A 584 -3.57 -8.55 29.19
C HIS A 584 -4.37 -9.82 28.93
N PHE A 585 -3.70 -10.82 28.38
CA PHE A 585 -4.23 -12.16 28.21
C PHE A 585 -3.34 -13.18 28.92
N ASP A 586 -3.92 -14.23 29.49
CA ASP A 586 -3.15 -15.44 29.77
C ASP A 586 -3.27 -16.40 28.59
N PHE A 587 -2.15 -16.96 28.14
CA PHE A 587 -2.13 -18.14 27.30
C PHE A 587 -1.84 -19.39 28.11
N THR A 588 -2.39 -20.52 27.67
CA THR A 588 -2.07 -21.84 28.20
C THR A 588 -1.02 -22.52 27.33
N SER A 589 0.16 -22.79 27.89
CA SER A 589 1.21 -23.54 27.19
C SER A 589 0.80 -24.98 26.95
N ILE A 590 0.97 -25.48 25.73
CA ILE A 590 0.79 -26.89 25.37
C ILE A 590 2.17 -27.48 25.09
N ASN A 591 2.66 -28.29 26.02
CA ASN A 591 3.96 -28.96 25.95
C ASN A 591 3.90 -30.29 26.72
N GLY A 592 4.98 -31.08 26.68
CA GLY A 592 5.00 -32.38 27.37
C GLY A 592 4.64 -32.31 28.85
N PHE A 593 5.09 -31.28 29.59
CA PHE A 593 4.76 -31.10 31.00
C PHE A 593 3.28 -30.81 31.20
N THR A 594 2.69 -29.90 30.43
CA THR A 594 1.27 -29.54 30.61
C THR A 594 0.35 -30.67 30.15
N LEU A 595 0.72 -31.43 29.11
CA LEU A 595 -0.01 -32.61 28.66
C LEU A 595 -0.03 -33.72 29.72
N VAL A 596 1.11 -34.01 30.36
CA VAL A 596 1.18 -34.99 31.47
C VAL A 596 0.38 -34.52 32.69
N ASN A 597 0.27 -33.21 32.89
CA ASN A 597 -0.47 -32.59 34.00
C ASN A 597 -1.77 -31.91 33.53
N ALA A 598 -2.48 -32.54 32.58
CA ALA A 598 -3.61 -31.93 31.87
C ALA A 598 -4.71 -31.38 32.79
N GLU A 599 -5.01 -32.08 33.89
CA GLU A 599 -6.01 -31.63 34.88
C GLU A 599 -5.56 -30.34 35.59
N GLN A 600 -4.30 -30.23 36.00
CA GLN A 600 -3.77 -29.03 36.66
C GLN A 600 -3.76 -27.82 35.72
N TRP A 601 -3.54 -28.06 34.43
CA TRP A 601 -3.52 -27.03 33.40
C TRP A 601 -4.88 -26.79 32.73
N ASN A 602 -5.93 -27.46 33.21
CA ASN A 602 -7.30 -27.38 32.69
C ASN A 602 -7.36 -27.55 31.16
N LEU A 603 -6.64 -28.55 30.65
CA LEU A 603 -6.54 -28.82 29.20
C LEU A 603 -7.78 -29.51 28.62
N ASP A 604 -8.71 -29.96 29.47
CA ASP A 604 -10.01 -30.52 29.07
C ASP A 604 -10.88 -29.53 28.28
N ARG A 605 -10.54 -28.22 28.32
CA ARG A 605 -11.13 -27.20 27.46
C ARG A 605 -10.78 -27.40 25.97
N PHE A 606 -9.60 -27.96 25.69
CA PHE A 606 -8.99 -28.01 24.36
C PHE A 606 -8.90 -29.43 23.79
N ILE A 607 -8.59 -30.40 24.65
CA ILE A 607 -8.20 -31.74 24.24
C ILE A 607 -8.87 -32.80 25.10
N THR A 608 -9.06 -33.98 24.51
CA THR A 608 -9.38 -35.20 25.21
C THR A 608 -8.14 -35.75 25.93
N GLU A 609 -8.34 -36.40 27.08
CA GLU A 609 -7.24 -36.98 27.84
C GLU A 609 -6.39 -37.96 26.99
N ASN A 610 -5.07 -37.77 27.00
CA ASN A 610 -4.09 -38.57 26.25
C ASN A 610 -4.29 -38.62 24.72
N SER A 611 -5.09 -37.72 24.12
CA SER A 611 -5.30 -37.72 22.66
C SER A 611 -4.13 -37.09 21.89
N VAL A 612 -3.33 -36.26 22.56
CA VAL A 612 -2.21 -35.55 21.95
C VAL A 612 -0.89 -36.30 22.16
N LEU A 613 -0.59 -36.69 23.40
CA LEU A 613 0.73 -37.15 23.87
C LEU A 613 1.20 -38.44 23.17
N GLU A 614 2.48 -38.47 22.76
CA GLU A 614 3.14 -39.63 22.15
C GLU A 614 4.08 -40.39 23.10
N ASP A 615 4.24 -41.70 22.84
CA ASP A 615 5.10 -42.65 23.55
C ASP A 615 6.60 -42.51 23.17
N TRP A 616 7.20 -41.33 23.38
CA TRP A 616 8.65 -41.13 23.22
C TRP A 616 9.35 -40.55 24.46
N ARG A 617 8.59 -40.14 25.47
CA ARG A 617 9.05 -39.48 26.70
C ARG A 617 9.32 -40.43 27.88
N ASP A 618 9.61 -41.70 27.58
CA ASP A 618 9.85 -42.77 28.55
C ASP A 618 11.23 -42.68 29.27
#